data_AF-A0A4Y1Q5Y5-F1
#
_entry.id   AF-A0A4Y1Q5Y5-F1
#
_cell.length_a   1.000
_cell.length_b   1.000
_cell.length_c   1.000
_cell.angle_alpha   90.00
_cell.angle_beta   90.00
_cell.angle_gamma   90.00
#
_symmetry.space_group_name_H-M   'P 1'
#
loop_
_entity.id
_entity.type
_entity.pdbx_description
1 polymer ?
#
loop_
_entity_poly.entity_id
_entity_poly.type
_entity_poly.pdbx_seq_one_letter_code
_entity_poly.pdbx_strand_id
1 'polypeptide(L)'
;ASTTTNPSALRLLTGDIHSKIYLATSTPSGFNALSQPFTSHTSSVEDIQWSPSEPTVFASCSADRSIRIWDVRSKGRKSLTGIDPAHES
;
A
#
# COMPACT_ATOMS: atom_id res chain seq x y z
N ALA A 1 -9.60 -23.13 27.03
CA ALA A 1 -9.64 -23.10 25.56
C ALA A 1 -8.50 -22.21 25.08
N SER A 2 -7.60 -22.74 24.26
CA SER A 2 -6.39 -22.07 23.77
C SER A 2 -6.75 -20.87 22.89
N THR A 3 -6.35 -19.67 23.31
CA THR A 3 -6.33 -18.48 22.48
C THR A 3 -5.24 -18.63 21.43
N THR A 4 -5.59 -19.13 20.25
CA THR A 4 -4.68 -19.18 19.11
C THR A 4 -4.40 -17.75 18.66
N THR A 5 -3.19 -17.29 18.96
CA THR A 5 -2.60 -16.07 18.41
C THR A 5 -2.68 -16.16 16.89
N ASN A 6 -3.42 -15.24 16.27
CA ASN A 6 -3.45 -15.12 14.82
C ASN A 6 -2.02 -14.77 14.37
N PRO A 7 -1.27 -15.68 13.71
CA PRO A 7 0.03 -15.31 13.17
C PRO A 7 -0.23 -14.13 12.24
N SER A 8 0.54 -13.05 12.43
CA SER A 8 0.38 -11.83 11.62
C SER A 8 0.37 -12.23 10.14
N ALA A 9 -0.80 -12.13 9.50
CA ALA A 9 -0.98 -12.55 8.12
C ALA A 9 0.07 -11.82 7.25
N LEU A 10 0.78 -12.58 6.40
CA LEU A 10 1.70 -11.99 5.44
C LEU A 10 0.94 -10.97 4.58
N ARG A 11 1.53 -9.79 4.38
CA ARG A 11 0.96 -8.70 3.60
C ARG A 11 1.84 -8.38 2.40
N LEU A 12 1.22 -8.22 1.23
CA LEU A 12 1.88 -7.82 -0.01
C LEU A 12 1.19 -6.57 -0.56
N LEU A 13 1.98 -5.65 -1.11
CA LEU A 13 1.48 -4.47 -1.84
C LEU A 13 1.85 -4.60 -3.31
N THR A 14 0.96 -4.16 -4.19
CA THR A 14 1.19 -4.10 -5.63
C THR A 14 0.59 -2.83 -6.21
N GLY A 15 1.33 -2.15 -7.07
CA GLY A 15 0.85 -1.00 -7.85
C GLY A 15 0.37 -1.43 -9.24
N ASP A 16 -0.42 -0.59 -9.90
CA ASP A 16 -0.79 -0.75 -11.31
C ASP A 16 -0.64 0.53 -12.13
N ILE A 17 -0.80 0.39 -13.44
CA ILE A 17 -0.73 1.50 -14.40
C ILE A 17 -1.93 2.47 -14.31
N HIS A 18 -2.97 2.11 -13.55
CA HIS A 18 -4.19 2.89 -13.34
C HIS A 18 -4.20 3.64 -12.00
N SER A 19 -3.00 3.90 -11.47
CA SER A 19 -2.76 4.65 -10.24
C SER A 19 -3.25 3.99 -8.95
N LYS A 20 -3.58 2.69 -9.00
CA LYS A 20 -4.08 1.94 -7.84
C LYS A 20 -2.95 1.20 -7.17
N ILE A 21 -3.06 1.09 -5.85
CA ILE A 21 -2.25 0.18 -5.04
C ILE A 21 -3.19 -0.79 -4.34
N TYR A 22 -2.91 -2.08 -4.41
CA TYR A 22 -3.67 -3.13 -3.74
C TYR A 22 -2.87 -3.71 -2.59
N LEU A 23 -3.56 -4.05 -1.51
CA LEU A 23 -3.01 -4.81 -0.39
C LEU A 23 -3.62 -6.21 -0.43
N ALA A 24 -2.78 -7.23 -0.49
CA ALA A 24 -3.17 -8.62 -0.37
C ALA A 24 -2.69 -9.21 0.96
N THR A 25 -3.53 -10.06 1.55
CA THR A 25 -3.22 -10.80 2.78
C THR A 25 -3.19 -12.30 2.50
N SER A 26 -2.24 -13.00 3.12
CA SER A 26 -2.19 -14.46 3.09
C SER A 26 -3.30 -15.07 3.95
N THR A 27 -3.94 -16.10 3.40
CA THR A 27 -4.91 -16.97 4.05
C THR A 27 -4.48 -18.42 3.82
N PRO A 28 -5.01 -19.40 4.56
CA PRO A 28 -4.70 -20.81 4.32
C PRO A 28 -4.97 -21.28 2.87
N SER A 29 -5.87 -20.61 2.14
CA SER A 29 -6.21 -20.91 0.75
C SER A 29 -5.45 -20.07 -0.28
N GLY A 30 -4.51 -19.22 0.15
CA GLY A 30 -3.70 -18.36 -0.73
C GLY A 30 -3.84 -16.86 -0.42
N PHE A 31 -3.44 -16.02 -1.37
CA PHE A 31 -3.50 -14.56 -1.22
C PHE A 31 -4.83 -14.00 -1.68
N ASN A 32 -5.43 -13.14 -0.86
CA ASN A 32 -6.65 -12.41 -1.20
C ASN A 32 -6.37 -10.90 -1.17
N ALA A 33 -6.62 -10.23 -2.29
CA ALA A 33 -6.57 -8.77 -2.37
C ALA A 33 -7.77 -8.15 -1.66
N LEU A 34 -7.54 -7.08 -0.92
CA LEU A 34 -8.62 -6.30 -0.32
C LEU A 34 -9.38 -5.55 -1.41
N SER A 35 -10.72 -5.50 -1.29
CA SER A 35 -11.60 -4.99 -2.35
C SER A 35 -11.39 -3.50 -2.70
N GLN A 36 -10.92 -2.70 -1.75
CA GLN A 36 -10.71 -1.27 -1.93
C GLN A 36 -9.22 -0.97 -2.15
N PRO A 37 -8.81 -0.39 -3.29
CA PRO A 37 -7.43 0.02 -3.49
C PRO A 37 -7.09 1.29 -2.71
N PHE A 38 -5.79 1.57 -2.55
CA PHE A 38 -5.31 2.89 -2.17
C PHE A 38 -5.34 3.82 -3.38
N THR A 39 -5.81 5.05 -3.17
CA THR A 39 -6.12 5.98 -4.26
C THR A 39 -5.71 7.41 -3.93
N SER A 40 -4.54 7.81 -4.39
CA SER A 40 -4.14 9.22 -4.39
C SER A 40 -3.25 9.57 -5.58
N HIS A 41 -2.52 8.59 -6.12
CA HIS A 41 -1.80 8.78 -7.37
C HIS A 41 -2.76 9.02 -8.54
N THR A 42 -2.26 9.74 -9.54
CA THR A 42 -3.00 10.10 -10.77
C THR A 42 -2.39 9.53 -12.04
N SER A 43 -1.27 8.80 -11.92
CA SER A 43 -0.61 8.08 -13.01
C SER A 43 -0.07 6.74 -12.50
N SER A 44 0.64 5.99 -13.36
CA SER A 44 1.23 4.69 -13.06
C SER A 44 2.07 4.69 -11.79
N VAL A 45 1.93 3.66 -10.96
CA VAL A 45 2.73 3.46 -9.74
C VAL A 45 3.97 2.66 -10.11
N GLU A 46 5.15 3.24 -9.89
CA GLU A 46 6.41 2.70 -10.40
C GLU A 46 7.21 1.93 -9.34
N ASP A 47 7.08 2.31 -8.07
CA ASP A 47 7.71 1.60 -6.96
C ASP A 47 6.89 1.68 -5.66
N ILE A 48 7.06 0.68 -4.80
CA ILE A 48 6.39 0.57 -3.50
C ILE A 48 7.33 -0.08 -2.49
N GLN A 49 7.45 0.54 -1.31
CA GLN A 49 8.29 0.04 -0.23
C GLN A 49 7.58 0.12 1.13
N TRP A 50 7.50 -1.00 1.84
CA TRP A 50 7.04 -1.04 3.23
C TRP A 50 8.04 -0.34 4.16
N SER A 51 7.58 0.42 5.14
CA SER A 51 8.48 0.98 6.14
C SER A 51 9.23 -0.13 6.89
N PRO A 52 10.57 0.00 7.07
CA PRO A 52 11.34 -0.98 7.82
C PRO A 52 11.08 -0.93 9.33
N SER A 53 10.52 0.18 9.85
CA SER A 53 10.28 0.39 11.28
C SER A 53 8.80 0.42 11.64
N GLU A 54 7.92 0.80 10.71
CA GLU A 54 6.49 0.98 10.95
C GLU A 54 5.66 -0.04 10.18
N PRO A 55 5.16 -1.12 10.80
CA PRO A 55 4.52 -2.23 10.10
C PRO A 55 3.25 -1.87 9.33
N THR A 56 2.68 -0.69 9.56
CA THR A 56 1.44 -0.25 8.91
C THR A 56 1.67 0.79 7.83
N VAL A 57 2.90 1.27 7.68
CA VAL A 57 3.26 2.38 6.81
C VAL A 57 4.01 1.87 5.60
N PHE A 58 3.75 2.48 4.45
CA PHE A 58 4.53 2.27 3.23
C PHE A 58 4.64 3.57 2.44
N ALA A 59 5.58 3.59 1.49
CA ALA A 59 5.77 4.66 0.53
C ALA A 59 5.62 4.14 -0.91
N SER A 60 5.26 5.03 -1.83
CA SER A 60 5.24 4.75 -3.27
C SER A 60 5.68 5.96 -4.09
N CYS A 61 6.21 5.72 -5.28
CA CYS A 61 6.46 6.73 -6.31
C CYS A 61 5.63 6.45 -7.57
N SER A 62 5.41 7.47 -8.39
CA SER A 62 4.54 7.38 -9.56
C SER A 62 4.99 8.33 -10.67
N ALA A 63 4.65 7.98 -11.91
CA ALA A 63 4.75 8.87 -13.07
C ALA A 63 3.94 10.18 -12.92
N ASP A 64 3.12 10.34 -11.87
CA ASP A 64 2.49 11.62 -11.54
C ASP A 64 3.43 12.62 -10.88
N ARG A 65 4.72 12.27 -10.76
CA ARG A 65 5.80 13.08 -10.16
C ARG A 65 5.70 13.22 -8.64
N SER A 66 4.88 12.40 -7.97
CA SER A 66 4.74 12.43 -6.52
C SER A 66 5.33 11.20 -5.84
N ILE A 67 5.86 11.42 -4.63
CA ILE A 67 6.09 10.35 -3.65
C ILE A 67 5.03 10.48 -2.57
N ARG A 68 4.38 9.37 -2.21
CA ARG A 68 3.27 9.37 -1.24
C ARG A 68 3.55 8.44 -0.08
N ILE A 69 3.11 8.86 1.10
CA ILE A 69 3.18 8.08 2.35
C ILE A 69 1.79 7.62 2.74
N TRP A 70 1.69 6.37 3.17
CA TRP A 70 0.42 5.69 3.39
C TRP A 70 0.42 4.98 4.73
N ASP A 71 -0.77 4.80 5.31
CA ASP A 71 -0.99 3.90 6.43
C ASP A 71 -2.18 2.99 6.10
N VAL A 72 -1.97 1.67 6.18
CA VAL A 72 -2.97 0.67 5.83
C VAL A 72 -4.20 0.66 6.74
N ARG A 73 -4.11 1.30 7.91
CA ARG A 73 -5.22 1.48 8.85
C ARG A 73 -6.14 2.65 8.46
N SER A 74 -5.71 3.51 7.54
CA SER A 74 -6.50 4.64 7.07
C SER A 74 -7.78 4.16 6.37
N LYS A 75 -8.94 4.52 6.93
CA LYS A 75 -10.25 4.05 6.44
C LYS A 75 -10.53 4.41 4.98
N GLY A 76 -10.00 5.56 4.51
CA GLY A 76 -10.20 6.02 3.14
C GLY A 76 -9.15 5.51 2.15
N ARG A 77 -8.11 4.81 2.62
CA ARG A 77 -6.97 4.36 1.80
C ARG A 77 -6.40 5.49 0.92
N LYS A 78 -6.44 6.71 1.45
CA LYS A 78 -5.80 7.90 0.90
C LYS A 78 -4.40 8.01 1.50
N SER A 79 -3.47 8.55 0.72
CA SER A 79 -2.15 8.94 1.20
C SER A 79 -2.30 9.90 2.38
N LEU A 80 -1.54 9.67 3.45
CA LEU A 80 -1.49 10.57 4.60
C LEU A 80 -0.88 11.92 4.22
N THR A 81 0.17 11.87 3.40
CA THR A 81 0.87 13.04 2.86
C THR A 81 1.60 12.64 1.58
N GLY A 82 2.14 13.62 0.87
CA GLY A 82 2.96 13.41 -0.31
C GLY A 82 3.85 14.60 -0.60
N ILE A 83 4.87 14.35 -1.40
CA ILE A 83 5.80 15.35 -1.93
C ILE A 83 5.43 15.54 -3.40
N ASP A 84 5.11 16.77 -3.78
CA ASP A 84 4.71 17.12 -5.14
C ASP A 84 5.25 18.53 -5.50
N PRO A 85 6.16 18.66 -6.49
CA PRO A 85 6.81 17.57 -7.24
C PRO A 85 7.94 16.91 -6.41
N ALA A 86 8.11 15.60 -6.56
CA ALA A 86 9.19 14.82 -5.96
C ALA A 86 10.31 14.47 -6.95
N HIS A 87 10.00 14.37 -8.25
CA HIS A 87 10.95 14.07 -9.31
C HIS A 87 10.44 14.54 -10.69
N GLU A 88 11.30 14.52 -11.70
CA GLU A 88 10.92 14.69 -13.09
C GLU A 88 10.29 13.38 -13.62
N SER A 89 9.36 13.48 -14.59
CA SER A 89 8.67 12.31 -15.17
C SER A 89 9.36 11.80 -16.43
#